data_AF-A0A843GU20-F1
#
_entry.id   AF-A0A843GU20-F1
#
_cell.length_a   1.000
_cell.length_b   1.000
_cell.length_c   1.000
_cell.angle_alpha   90.00
_cell.angle_beta   90.00
_cell.angle_gamma   90.00
#
_symmetry.space_group_name_H-M   'P 1'
#
loop_
_entity.id
_entity.type
_entity.pdbx_description
1 polymer ?
#
loop_
_entity_poly.entity_id
_entity_poly.type
_entity_poly.pdbx_seq_one_letter_code
_entity_poly.pdbx_strand_id
1 'polypeptide(L)'
;MSGALYVGTQKVSPILVYPGIIPEGTTNVTANGTYDVTEYANVRVQVTDTRPSYIPWKTVSTNFYSNDSTQTSLDVDNAKYIGEGALAGARCGVAGFTTLNMSSVERIYPFGMFAAFKGCSNLVIDANSSNFSRLQRVDQDGMTFAFYDSGLTVANFPALTYAEAAAFAYCFEYSDITSASFPVLTEAQNQTFTRAFSNTDIQTVSFPVLTTAYGKSFFQAFMGCEYLTTVTFPALTRIIDNGFDDAFTSSGITTISFPVLSKVENYGFYRTFWAALNLTSISFPSLVDIQESAFYNTFTNCSNLTSVSFPAVKAQSVDSISNVHIRAFQNMLYGCSGVTVHFPSNMQSVMSNWFDVLNGFGGTNTTVLFDLPASN
;
A
#
# COMPACT_ATOMS: atom_id res chain seq x y z
N MET A 1 36.37 26.87 -7.65
CA MET A 1 36.95 25.71 -6.94
C MET A 1 36.18 24.49 -7.42
N SER A 2 36.71 23.76 -8.40
CA SER A 2 37.55 22.57 -8.21
C SER A 2 36.86 21.51 -7.35
N GLY A 3 36.49 20.41 -8.00
CA GLY A 3 36.12 19.15 -7.39
C GLY A 3 36.19 18.04 -8.41
N ALA A 4 37.40 17.68 -8.84
CA ALA A 4 37.62 16.43 -9.57
C ALA A 4 37.53 15.26 -8.57
N LEU A 5 36.70 14.26 -8.87
CA LEU A 5 36.68 12.99 -8.14
C LEU A 5 37.09 11.88 -9.10
N TYR A 6 38.20 11.20 -8.78
CA TYR A 6 38.73 10.06 -9.52
C TYR A 6 38.15 8.75 -8.97
N VAL A 7 37.91 7.76 -9.85
CA VAL A 7 37.75 6.34 -9.50
C VAL A 7 38.49 5.48 -10.55
N GLY A 8 39.68 4.97 -10.22
CA GLY A 8 40.43 4.03 -11.08
C GLY A 8 41.13 4.61 -12.34
N THR A 9 41.75 3.75 -13.15
CA THR A 9 42.69 4.12 -14.24
C THR A 9 42.08 4.45 -15.60
N GLN A 10 40.75 4.48 -15.75
CA GLN A 10 40.14 4.82 -17.05
C GLN A 10 39.35 6.12 -17.00
N LYS A 11 39.79 7.05 -17.84
CA LYS A 11 39.08 8.26 -18.23
C LYS A 11 37.88 7.85 -19.07
N VAL A 12 36.66 8.01 -18.56
CA VAL A 12 35.46 7.91 -19.40
C VAL A 12 35.44 9.14 -20.30
N SER A 13 35.50 8.94 -21.61
CA SER A 13 35.47 10.04 -22.57
C SER A 13 34.14 10.81 -22.46
N PRO A 14 34.16 12.15 -22.51
CA PRO A 14 32.93 12.92 -22.67
C PRO A 14 32.24 12.48 -23.96
N ILE A 15 30.95 12.17 -23.88
CA ILE A 15 30.10 12.02 -25.06
C ILE A 15 30.07 13.39 -25.73
N LEU A 16 30.59 13.47 -26.95
CA LEU A 16 30.57 14.69 -27.77
C LEU A 16 29.13 14.95 -28.22
N VAL A 17 28.51 15.99 -27.66
CA VAL A 17 27.20 16.47 -28.09
C VAL A 17 27.43 17.59 -29.11
N TYR A 18 27.02 17.36 -30.35
CA TYR A 18 27.09 18.36 -31.42
C TYR A 18 25.89 19.33 -31.32
N PRO A 19 26.05 20.64 -31.57
CA PRO A 19 24.95 21.58 -31.53
C PRO A 19 23.99 21.35 -32.72
N GLY A 20 22.69 21.18 -32.45
CA GLY A 20 21.63 21.33 -33.45
C GLY A 20 20.83 20.07 -33.83
N ILE A 21 21.13 18.91 -33.26
CA ILE A 21 20.31 17.69 -33.39
C ILE A 21 20.16 17.10 -31.99
N ILE A 22 18.94 17.03 -31.45
CA ILE A 22 18.68 16.31 -30.19
C ILE A 22 18.73 14.81 -30.53
N PRO A 23 19.72 14.03 -30.06
CA PRO A 23 19.79 12.62 -30.42
C PRO A 23 18.73 11.82 -29.64
N GLU A 24 18.05 10.89 -30.30
CA GLU A 24 17.59 9.69 -29.62
C GLU A 24 18.85 8.97 -29.12
N GLY A 25 19.10 8.98 -27.81
CA GLY A 25 20.35 8.47 -27.26
C GLY A 25 20.15 7.37 -26.26
N THR A 26 20.96 6.34 -26.40
CA THR A 26 21.10 5.25 -25.43
C THR A 26 22.25 5.62 -24.51
N THR A 27 22.03 5.62 -23.19
CA THR A 27 23.14 5.73 -22.23
C THR A 27 23.58 4.33 -21.82
N ASN A 28 24.87 4.04 -22.01
CA ASN A 28 25.48 2.78 -21.58
C ASN A 28 26.02 2.95 -20.17
N VAL A 29 25.41 2.26 -19.22
CA VAL A 29 25.77 2.35 -17.80
C VAL A 29 26.62 1.12 -17.46
N THR A 30 27.94 1.33 -17.37
CA THR A 30 28.95 0.25 -17.29
C THR A 30 29.60 0.10 -15.90
N ALA A 31 29.35 1.03 -14.96
CA ALA A 31 29.94 1.03 -13.62
C ALA A 31 29.01 1.63 -12.54
N ASN A 32 29.35 1.51 -11.25
CA ASN A 32 28.66 2.23 -10.18
C ASN A 32 28.96 3.74 -10.25
N GLY A 33 27.94 4.59 -10.11
CA GLY A 33 28.12 6.05 -10.10
C GLY A 33 26.88 6.81 -10.54
N THR A 34 26.98 8.13 -10.51
CA THR A 34 25.93 9.05 -10.96
C THR A 34 26.10 9.37 -12.45
N TYR A 35 25.03 9.20 -13.23
CA TYR A 35 25.02 9.43 -14.67
C TYR A 35 24.12 10.63 -15.01
N ASP A 36 24.59 11.52 -15.89
CA ASP A 36 23.80 12.65 -16.39
C ASP A 36 23.22 12.30 -17.75
N VAL A 37 21.89 12.38 -17.87
CA VAL A 37 21.17 12.12 -19.12
C VAL A 37 20.30 13.31 -19.54
N THR A 38 20.48 14.48 -18.95
CA THR A 38 19.58 15.64 -19.14
C THR A 38 19.43 16.13 -20.60
N GLU A 39 20.35 15.78 -21.50
CA GLU A 39 20.36 16.21 -22.90
C GLU A 39 19.67 15.24 -23.89
N TYR A 40 19.15 14.10 -23.43
CA TYR A 40 18.46 13.12 -24.30
C TYR A 40 16.95 13.36 -24.36
N ALA A 41 16.29 13.09 -25.49
CA ALA A 41 14.82 13.17 -25.62
C ALA A 41 14.08 11.93 -25.07
N ASN A 42 14.73 10.77 -25.12
CA ASN A 42 14.26 9.48 -24.59
C ASN A 42 15.45 8.80 -23.90
N VAL A 43 15.25 8.25 -22.70
CA VAL A 43 16.32 7.56 -21.97
C VAL A 43 16.13 6.05 -22.09
N ARG A 44 16.98 5.42 -22.90
CA ARG A 44 17.23 3.98 -22.80
C ARG A 44 18.47 3.75 -21.93
N VAL A 45 18.29 2.99 -20.84
CA VAL A 45 19.40 2.54 -20.00
C VAL A 45 19.81 1.15 -20.46
N GLN A 46 20.99 1.05 -21.08
CA GLN A 46 21.60 -0.24 -21.40
C GLN A 46 22.63 -0.60 -20.33
N VAL A 47 22.35 -1.67 -19.59
CA VAL A 47 23.29 -2.24 -18.61
C VAL A 47 24.16 -3.27 -19.31
N THR A 48 25.46 -3.01 -19.37
CA THR A 48 26.44 -3.91 -20.02
C THR A 48 27.34 -4.65 -19.02
N ASP A 49 27.02 -4.60 -17.72
CA ASP A 49 27.71 -5.39 -16.69
C ASP A 49 27.52 -6.89 -16.95
N THR A 50 28.56 -7.70 -16.72
CA THR A 50 28.57 -9.16 -16.91
C THR A 50 27.85 -9.92 -15.79
N ARG A 51 27.46 -9.24 -14.71
CA ARG A 51 26.50 -9.72 -13.69
C ARG A 51 25.07 -9.72 -14.27
N PRO A 52 24.08 -10.43 -13.68
CA PRO A 52 22.70 -10.32 -14.16
C PRO A 52 22.29 -8.85 -14.28
N SER A 53 21.61 -8.49 -15.37
CA SER A 53 21.42 -7.09 -15.77
C SER A 53 20.79 -6.25 -14.65
N TYR A 54 21.48 -5.19 -14.26
CA TYR A 54 21.28 -4.45 -13.01
C TYR A 54 21.49 -2.94 -13.19
N ILE A 55 20.49 -2.13 -12.85
CA ILE A 55 20.65 -0.67 -12.79
C ILE A 55 21.47 -0.32 -11.53
N PRO A 56 22.66 0.31 -11.66
CA PRO A 56 23.55 0.55 -10.54
C PRO A 56 23.05 1.58 -9.54
N TRP A 57 23.70 1.58 -8.36
CA TRP A 57 23.44 2.53 -7.27
C TRP A 57 23.51 3.97 -7.80
N LYS A 58 22.43 4.73 -7.58
CA LYS A 58 22.25 6.13 -8.01
C LYS A 58 22.54 6.36 -9.50
N THR A 59 21.79 5.69 -10.37
CA THR A 59 21.84 6.00 -11.81
C THR A 59 21.34 7.41 -12.13
N VAL A 60 20.66 8.06 -11.18
CA VAL A 60 20.14 9.43 -11.31
C VAL A 60 21.18 10.49 -10.95
N SER A 61 21.46 11.42 -11.87
CA SER A 61 21.92 12.77 -11.51
C SER A 61 20.90 13.39 -10.56
N THR A 62 21.35 14.13 -9.55
CA THR A 62 20.47 14.90 -8.64
C THR A 62 19.59 15.94 -9.37
N ASN A 63 19.54 15.93 -10.71
CA ASN A 63 18.72 16.72 -11.62
C ASN A 63 18.41 15.95 -12.93
N PHE A 64 18.18 14.62 -12.93
CA PHE A 64 17.87 13.85 -14.19
C PHE A 64 16.81 14.55 -15.05
N TYR A 65 15.91 15.27 -14.38
CA TYR A 65 14.96 16.18 -14.97
C TYR A 65 15.02 17.49 -14.19
N SER A 66 15.85 18.43 -14.66
CA SER A 66 15.64 19.84 -14.33
C SER A 66 14.30 20.30 -14.94
N ASN A 67 13.78 21.45 -14.49
CA ASN A 67 12.60 22.08 -15.07
C ASN A 67 12.73 22.40 -16.58
N ASP A 68 13.84 22.07 -17.25
CA ASP A 68 14.06 22.32 -18.66
C ASP A 68 14.19 21.02 -19.50
N SER A 69 14.00 19.83 -18.89
CA SER A 69 14.14 18.55 -19.58
C SER A 69 13.00 18.29 -20.59
N THR A 70 13.37 17.83 -21.80
CA THR A 70 12.46 17.44 -22.89
C THR A 70 12.08 15.95 -22.86
N GLN A 71 12.53 15.22 -21.85
CA GLN A 71 12.34 13.78 -21.77
C GLN A 71 10.91 13.37 -21.45
N THR A 72 10.44 12.38 -22.19
CA THR A 72 9.07 11.86 -22.05
C THR A 72 9.01 10.37 -21.70
N SER A 73 10.13 9.64 -21.78
CA SER A 73 10.15 8.18 -21.56
C SER A 73 11.38 7.67 -20.78
N LEU A 74 11.20 6.62 -19.97
CA LEU A 74 12.27 5.79 -19.39
C LEU A 74 12.04 4.33 -19.78
N ASP A 75 13.05 3.73 -20.41
CA ASP A 75 13.06 2.32 -20.78
C ASP A 75 14.24 1.60 -20.12
N VAL A 76 13.92 0.74 -19.13
CA VAL A 76 14.87 -0.08 -18.38
C VAL A 76 14.57 -1.57 -18.54
N ASP A 77 13.88 -1.96 -19.61
CA ASP A 77 13.50 -3.35 -19.87
C ASP A 77 14.68 -4.30 -20.11
N ASN A 78 15.89 -3.77 -20.25
CA ASN A 78 17.10 -4.60 -20.28
C ASN A 78 17.59 -5.00 -18.88
N ALA A 79 17.06 -4.40 -17.81
CA ALA A 79 17.49 -4.64 -16.44
C ALA A 79 16.50 -5.53 -15.68
N LYS A 80 17.03 -6.52 -14.96
CA LYS A 80 16.28 -7.34 -14.00
C LYS A 80 16.17 -6.68 -12.64
N TYR A 81 17.07 -5.77 -12.30
CA TYR A 81 17.19 -5.25 -10.95
C TYR A 81 17.33 -3.74 -10.96
N ILE A 82 16.58 -3.06 -10.08
CA ILE A 82 16.78 -1.65 -9.76
C ILE A 82 17.55 -1.60 -8.45
N GLY A 83 18.81 -1.18 -8.50
CA GLY A 83 19.68 -1.09 -7.34
C GLY A 83 19.19 -0.12 -6.27
N GLU A 84 19.81 -0.17 -5.10
CA GLU A 84 19.52 0.78 -4.02
C GLU A 84 19.58 2.21 -4.55
N GLY A 85 18.65 3.09 -4.20
CA GLY A 85 18.66 4.50 -4.62
C GLY A 85 18.77 4.77 -6.13
N ALA A 86 18.59 3.77 -7.01
CA ALA A 86 19.00 3.85 -8.40
C ALA A 86 18.20 4.87 -9.21
N LEU A 87 16.91 5.02 -8.90
CA LEU A 87 15.95 5.97 -9.47
C LEU A 87 15.46 6.99 -8.42
N ALA A 88 16.15 7.11 -7.28
CA ALA A 88 15.69 7.97 -6.20
C ALA A 88 15.62 9.44 -6.61
N GLY A 89 14.45 10.05 -6.44
CA GLY A 89 14.20 11.45 -6.77
C GLY A 89 14.17 11.74 -8.27
N ALA A 90 14.02 10.75 -9.14
CA ALA A 90 13.77 10.99 -10.56
C ALA A 90 12.47 11.81 -10.71
N ARG A 91 12.55 13.05 -11.18
CA ARG A 91 11.41 13.98 -11.31
C ARG A 91 10.83 13.98 -12.71
N CYS A 92 9.71 14.66 -12.88
CA CYS A 92 9.03 14.84 -14.15
C CYS A 92 9.50 16.18 -14.73
N GLY A 93 10.18 16.16 -15.89
CA GLY A 93 10.56 17.40 -16.58
C GLY A 93 9.33 18.18 -17.08
N VAL A 94 9.52 19.40 -17.58
CA VAL A 94 8.43 20.27 -18.08
C VAL A 94 7.65 19.70 -19.26
N ALA A 95 8.25 18.81 -20.06
CA ALA A 95 7.54 18.11 -21.13
C ALA A 95 6.47 17.14 -20.59
N GLY A 96 6.56 16.75 -19.31
CA GLY A 96 5.74 15.71 -18.71
C GLY A 96 6.25 14.33 -19.11
N PHE A 97 6.66 13.55 -18.11
CA PHE A 97 7.04 12.17 -18.32
C PHE A 97 5.78 11.34 -18.62
N THR A 98 5.70 10.69 -19.79
CA THR A 98 4.48 10.03 -20.27
C THR A 98 4.55 8.51 -20.25
N THR A 99 5.75 7.92 -20.37
CA THR A 99 5.89 6.46 -20.50
C THR A 99 7.02 5.89 -19.65
N LEU A 100 6.73 4.81 -18.96
CA LEU A 100 7.68 4.00 -18.20
C LEU A 100 7.67 2.60 -18.81
N ASN A 101 8.85 2.00 -19.06
CA ASN A 101 9.01 0.59 -19.38
C ASN A 101 9.95 -0.09 -18.38
N MET A 102 9.40 -0.96 -17.53
CA MET A 102 10.17 -1.76 -16.56
C MET A 102 9.82 -3.25 -16.63
N SER A 103 9.32 -3.74 -17.77
CA SER A 103 8.64 -5.04 -17.84
C SER A 103 9.50 -6.25 -17.46
N SER A 104 10.83 -6.13 -17.57
CA SER A 104 11.81 -7.15 -17.18
C SER A 104 12.34 -7.03 -15.76
N VAL A 105 11.98 -5.98 -15.01
CA VAL A 105 12.44 -5.79 -13.64
C VAL A 105 11.80 -6.85 -12.74
N GLU A 106 12.64 -7.63 -12.09
CA GLU A 106 12.31 -8.72 -11.16
C GLU A 106 12.43 -8.28 -9.69
N ARG A 107 13.32 -7.33 -9.37
CA ARG A 107 13.49 -6.82 -8.01
C ARG A 107 13.86 -5.35 -7.95
N ILE A 108 13.27 -4.66 -6.98
CA ILE A 108 13.65 -3.30 -6.58
C ILE A 108 14.30 -3.39 -5.20
N TYR A 109 15.56 -2.98 -5.11
CA TYR A 109 16.33 -2.91 -3.87
C TYR A 109 15.92 -1.70 -3.02
N PRO A 110 16.38 -1.59 -1.76
CA PRO A 110 15.93 -0.53 -0.86
C PRO A 110 16.08 0.87 -1.45
N PHE A 111 15.09 1.73 -1.28
CA PHE A 111 15.06 3.08 -1.85
C PHE A 111 15.25 3.14 -3.39
N GLY A 112 15.16 2.00 -4.10
CA GLY A 112 15.52 1.90 -5.50
C GLY A 112 14.75 2.86 -6.39
N MET A 113 13.50 3.14 -6.04
CA MET A 113 12.62 4.11 -6.70
C MET A 113 12.09 5.18 -5.73
N PHE A 114 12.82 5.46 -4.63
CA PHE A 114 12.34 6.41 -3.62
C PHE A 114 12.03 7.79 -4.23
N ALA A 115 10.78 8.23 -4.16
CA ALA A 115 10.32 9.48 -4.78
C ALA A 115 10.67 9.63 -6.27
N ALA A 116 10.86 8.50 -6.97
CA ALA A 116 10.82 8.47 -8.43
C ALA A 116 9.44 8.98 -8.89
N PHE A 117 9.34 9.53 -10.10
CA PHE A 117 8.13 9.95 -10.81
C PHE A 117 7.08 10.74 -10.00
N LYS A 118 7.50 11.35 -8.89
CA LYS A 118 6.63 12.17 -8.05
C LYS A 118 6.19 13.42 -8.81
N GLY A 119 4.88 13.66 -8.88
CA GLY A 119 4.29 14.79 -9.60
C GLY A 119 4.13 14.55 -11.10
N CYS A 120 4.30 13.31 -11.60
CA CYS A 120 4.25 13.03 -13.03
C CYS A 120 2.79 12.89 -13.48
N SER A 121 2.04 13.99 -13.49
CA SER A 121 0.63 14.02 -13.87
C SER A 121 0.36 13.54 -15.30
N ASN A 122 1.34 13.65 -16.21
CA ASN A 122 1.23 13.16 -17.58
C ASN A 122 1.66 11.68 -17.74
N LEU A 123 2.09 11.00 -16.66
CA LEU A 123 2.53 9.60 -16.69
C LEU A 123 1.31 8.69 -16.79
N VAL A 124 0.78 8.57 -18.01
CA VAL A 124 -0.27 7.62 -18.32
C VAL A 124 0.39 6.31 -18.72
N ILE A 125 0.55 5.43 -17.74
CA ILE A 125 0.88 4.04 -18.05
C ILE A 125 -0.42 3.37 -18.54
N ASP A 126 -0.38 2.80 -19.75
CA ASP A 126 -1.49 2.04 -20.34
C ASP A 126 -2.03 1.01 -19.33
N ALA A 127 -3.35 0.86 -19.26
CA ALA A 127 -4.03 -0.16 -18.49
C ALA A 127 -3.54 -1.59 -18.82
N ASN A 128 -2.98 -1.80 -20.01
CA ASN A 128 -2.36 -3.06 -20.44
C ASN A 128 -0.85 -3.16 -20.16
N SER A 129 -0.24 -2.20 -19.46
CA SER A 129 1.21 -2.17 -19.32
C SER A 129 1.73 -3.41 -18.59
N SER A 130 2.78 -4.01 -19.16
CA SER A 130 3.54 -5.09 -18.54
C SER A 130 4.58 -4.58 -17.54
N ASN A 131 4.48 -3.32 -17.11
CA ASN A 131 5.56 -2.61 -16.40
C ASN A 131 6.02 -3.27 -15.11
N PHE A 132 5.10 -3.88 -14.36
CA PHE A 132 5.46 -4.64 -13.15
C PHE A 132 5.19 -6.13 -13.32
N SER A 133 5.03 -6.62 -14.56
CA SER A 133 4.60 -8.00 -14.87
C SER A 133 5.56 -9.07 -14.34
N ARG A 134 6.86 -8.74 -14.24
CA ARG A 134 7.90 -9.64 -13.72
C ARG A 134 8.40 -9.25 -12.34
N LEU A 135 7.89 -8.17 -11.75
CA LEU A 135 8.36 -7.68 -10.46
C LEU A 135 7.95 -8.68 -9.35
N GLN A 136 8.94 -9.39 -8.83
CA GLN A 136 8.77 -10.43 -7.82
C GLN A 136 9.00 -9.93 -6.39
N ARG A 137 9.86 -8.91 -6.26
CA ARG A 137 10.34 -8.46 -4.97
C ARG A 137 10.54 -6.94 -4.90
N VAL A 138 9.98 -6.32 -3.87
CA VAL A 138 10.29 -4.94 -3.49
C VAL A 138 10.83 -4.95 -2.06
N ASP A 139 12.09 -4.56 -1.91
CA ASP A 139 12.75 -4.47 -0.61
C ASP A 139 12.31 -3.20 0.14
N GLN A 140 12.83 -3.05 1.36
CA GLN A 140 12.46 -1.98 2.27
C GLN A 140 12.49 -0.60 1.58
N ASP A 141 11.40 0.15 1.68
CA ASP A 141 11.26 1.49 1.06
C ASP A 141 11.50 1.53 -0.47
N GLY A 142 11.47 0.38 -1.15
CA GLY A 142 11.89 0.26 -2.55
C GLY A 142 11.11 1.15 -3.51
N MET A 143 9.81 1.35 -3.28
CA MET A 143 8.93 2.21 -4.10
C MET A 143 8.28 3.33 -3.28
N THR A 144 8.86 3.70 -2.14
CA THR A 144 8.31 4.77 -1.30
C THR A 144 8.21 6.08 -2.09
N PHE A 145 7.04 6.72 -2.14
CA PHE A 145 6.74 7.93 -2.96
C PHE A 145 6.93 7.79 -4.50
N ALA A 146 7.14 6.58 -5.04
CA ALA A 146 7.57 6.38 -6.43
C ALA A 146 6.59 6.80 -7.54
N PHE A 147 5.32 7.04 -7.21
CA PHE A 147 4.27 7.51 -8.11
C PHE A 147 3.33 8.49 -7.42
N TYR A 148 3.82 9.19 -6.37
CA TYR A 148 3.05 10.18 -5.63
C TYR A 148 2.60 11.29 -6.58
N ASP A 149 1.32 11.68 -6.55
CA ASP A 149 0.77 12.77 -7.38
C ASP A 149 1.07 12.55 -8.89
N SER A 150 0.92 11.31 -9.36
CA SER A 150 1.16 10.93 -10.76
C SER A 150 -0.14 10.63 -11.52
N GLY A 151 -0.09 10.69 -12.85
CA GLY A 151 -1.20 10.31 -13.74
C GLY A 151 -1.37 8.80 -13.94
N LEU A 152 -0.75 7.98 -13.08
CA LEU A 152 -0.76 6.54 -13.20
C LEU A 152 -2.15 5.98 -12.91
N THR A 153 -2.82 5.39 -13.91
CA THR A 153 -4.21 4.92 -13.76
C THR A 153 -4.35 3.46 -13.32
N VAL A 154 -3.34 2.61 -13.55
CA VAL A 154 -3.39 1.17 -13.25
C VAL A 154 -2.03 0.67 -12.76
N ALA A 155 -2.02 -0.14 -11.69
CA ALA A 155 -0.80 -0.82 -11.21
C ALA A 155 -1.05 -2.32 -10.95
N ASN A 156 -0.57 -3.18 -11.85
CA ASN A 156 -0.72 -4.63 -11.73
C ASN A 156 0.61 -5.32 -11.40
N PHE A 157 0.65 -6.05 -10.29
CA PHE A 157 1.84 -6.75 -9.77
C PHE A 157 1.67 -8.28 -9.79
N PRO A 158 1.52 -8.92 -10.98
CA PRO A 158 1.11 -10.31 -11.07
C PRO A 158 2.13 -11.33 -10.57
N ALA A 159 3.41 -10.93 -10.47
CA ALA A 159 4.50 -11.79 -10.01
C ALA A 159 5.00 -11.46 -8.59
N LEU A 160 4.44 -10.45 -7.92
CA LEU A 160 4.99 -9.93 -6.66
C LEU A 160 4.67 -10.84 -5.48
N THR A 161 5.66 -11.66 -5.11
CA THR A 161 5.55 -12.61 -3.98
C THR A 161 6.09 -12.04 -2.67
N TYR A 162 6.91 -10.98 -2.72
CA TYR A 162 7.54 -10.42 -1.52
C TYR A 162 7.59 -8.89 -1.56
N ALA A 163 7.01 -8.27 -0.55
CA ALA A 163 7.09 -6.83 -0.30
C ALA A 163 7.53 -6.61 1.14
N GLU A 164 8.71 -6.03 1.32
CA GLU A 164 9.27 -5.76 2.65
C GLU A 164 8.59 -4.55 3.33
N ALA A 165 9.10 -4.17 4.50
CA ALA A 165 8.60 -3.03 5.24
C ALA A 165 8.62 -1.75 4.40
N ALA A 166 7.52 -0.99 4.44
CA ALA A 166 7.35 0.24 3.68
C ALA A 166 7.54 0.16 2.15
N ALA A 167 7.55 -1.05 1.55
CA ALA A 167 7.82 -1.24 0.12
C ALA A 167 7.04 -0.31 -0.83
N PHE A 168 5.76 -0.03 -0.53
CA PHE A 168 4.88 0.85 -1.30
C PHE A 168 4.38 2.06 -0.49
N ALA A 169 5.12 2.48 0.55
CA ALA A 169 4.67 3.58 1.39
C ALA A 169 4.50 4.86 0.55
N TYR A 170 3.33 5.49 0.62
CA TYR A 170 2.97 6.70 -0.14
C TYR A 170 3.11 6.56 -1.67
N CYS A 171 3.21 5.33 -2.18
CA CYS A 171 3.64 5.08 -3.56
C CYS A 171 2.71 5.74 -4.57
N PHE A 172 1.40 5.67 -4.38
CA PHE A 172 0.39 6.20 -5.31
C PHE A 172 -0.45 7.31 -4.67
N GLU A 173 -0.03 7.89 -3.55
CA GLU A 173 -0.82 8.91 -2.85
C GLU A 173 -1.12 10.11 -3.78
N TYR A 174 -2.37 10.56 -3.84
CA TYR A 174 -2.86 11.62 -4.75
C TYR A 174 -2.72 11.31 -6.26
N SER A 175 -2.46 10.06 -6.65
CA SER A 175 -2.44 9.68 -8.07
C SER A 175 -3.82 9.37 -8.65
N ASP A 176 -3.90 9.37 -9.98
CA ASP A 176 -5.11 9.03 -10.75
C ASP A 176 -5.40 7.51 -10.80
N ILE A 177 -4.83 6.72 -9.88
CA ILE A 177 -4.92 5.26 -9.92
C ILE A 177 -6.36 4.80 -9.66
N THR A 178 -6.91 4.02 -10.59
CA THR A 178 -8.27 3.48 -10.53
C THR A 178 -8.29 1.99 -10.18
N SER A 179 -7.20 1.28 -10.42
CA SER A 179 -7.08 -0.14 -10.08
C SER A 179 -5.67 -0.57 -9.70
N ALA A 180 -5.58 -1.46 -8.70
CA ALA A 180 -4.33 -2.11 -8.33
C ALA A 180 -4.53 -3.61 -8.03
N SER A 181 -3.55 -4.45 -8.34
CA SER A 181 -3.68 -5.90 -8.14
C SER A 181 -2.40 -6.56 -7.63
N PHE A 182 -2.53 -7.39 -6.60
CA PHE A 182 -1.46 -8.15 -5.96
C PHE A 182 -1.85 -9.64 -5.84
N PRO A 183 -2.00 -10.36 -6.96
CA PRO A 183 -2.66 -11.67 -6.99
C PRO A 183 -1.88 -12.81 -6.31
N VAL A 184 -0.57 -12.63 -6.08
CA VAL A 184 0.32 -13.67 -5.53
C VAL A 184 1.04 -13.22 -4.25
N LEU A 185 0.68 -12.06 -3.69
CA LEU A 185 1.27 -11.55 -2.45
C LEU A 185 0.59 -12.22 -1.24
N THR A 186 1.35 -13.03 -0.49
CA THR A 186 0.82 -13.80 0.64
C THR A 186 0.89 -13.05 1.98
N GLU A 187 1.82 -12.11 2.11
CA GLU A 187 2.03 -11.35 3.36
C GLU A 187 2.24 -9.86 3.07
N ALA A 188 1.64 -9.01 3.89
CA ALA A 188 1.91 -7.58 3.91
C ALA A 188 2.70 -7.26 5.19
N GLN A 189 3.97 -6.89 5.02
CA GLN A 189 4.88 -6.59 6.12
C GLN A 189 4.54 -5.23 6.76
N ASN A 190 5.25 -4.89 7.85
CA ASN A 190 5.04 -3.63 8.54
C ASN A 190 5.12 -2.43 7.57
N GLN A 191 4.09 -1.60 7.55
CA GLN A 191 4.00 -0.40 6.73
C GLN A 191 4.01 -0.62 5.20
N THR A 192 3.94 -1.85 4.68
CA THR A 192 4.05 -2.15 3.24
C THR A 192 3.19 -1.25 2.35
N PHE A 193 1.92 -1.01 2.71
CA PHE A 193 0.98 -0.15 1.99
C PHE A 193 0.61 1.13 2.75
N THR A 194 1.49 1.63 3.63
CA THR A 194 1.23 2.88 4.37
C THR A 194 0.88 4.01 3.40
N ARG A 195 -0.34 4.54 3.48
CA ARG A 195 -0.84 5.62 2.60
C ARG A 195 -0.65 5.34 1.10
N ALA A 196 -0.51 4.07 0.71
CA ALA A 196 -0.13 3.72 -0.65
C ALA A 196 -1.13 4.23 -1.68
N PHE A 197 -2.43 4.23 -1.37
CA PHE A 197 -3.51 4.69 -2.24
C PHE A 197 -4.31 5.84 -1.61
N SER A 198 -3.76 6.52 -0.61
CA SER A 198 -4.48 7.60 0.10
C SER A 198 -4.83 8.75 -0.85
N ASN A 199 -6.09 9.21 -0.79
CA ASN A 199 -6.69 10.23 -1.65
C ASN A 199 -6.51 9.94 -3.16
N THR A 200 -6.81 8.71 -3.59
CA THR A 200 -6.79 8.31 -5.00
C THR A 200 -8.19 7.99 -5.53
N ASP A 201 -8.30 7.87 -6.85
CA ASP A 201 -9.53 7.44 -7.53
C ASP A 201 -9.72 5.91 -7.58
N ILE A 202 -9.08 5.17 -6.66
CA ILE A 202 -9.07 3.71 -6.72
C ILE A 202 -10.48 3.15 -6.55
N GLN A 203 -10.91 2.38 -7.55
CA GLN A 203 -12.21 1.72 -7.59
C GLN A 203 -12.09 0.24 -7.25
N THR A 204 -10.95 -0.38 -7.62
CA THR A 204 -10.72 -1.81 -7.42
C THR A 204 -9.32 -2.08 -6.90
N VAL A 205 -9.22 -2.92 -5.87
CA VAL A 205 -7.95 -3.43 -5.35
C VAL A 205 -8.08 -4.92 -5.03
N SER A 206 -7.06 -5.72 -5.32
CA SER A 206 -7.13 -7.18 -5.14
C SER A 206 -5.95 -7.77 -4.36
N PHE A 207 -6.28 -8.57 -3.34
CA PHE A 207 -5.35 -9.34 -2.49
C PHE A 207 -5.88 -10.78 -2.27
N PRO A 208 -6.01 -11.61 -3.32
CA PRO A 208 -6.76 -12.87 -3.26
C PRO A 208 -6.09 -13.95 -2.42
N VAL A 209 -4.77 -13.89 -2.20
CA VAL A 209 -4.01 -14.90 -1.45
C VAL A 209 -3.29 -14.34 -0.22
N LEU A 210 -3.59 -13.09 0.16
CA LEU A 210 -2.99 -12.45 1.33
C LEU A 210 -3.50 -13.13 2.61
N THR A 211 -2.62 -13.82 3.34
CA THR A 211 -2.98 -14.58 4.54
C THR A 211 -2.72 -13.83 5.83
N THR A 212 -1.73 -12.92 5.83
CA THR A 212 -1.30 -12.19 7.04
C THR A 212 -0.99 -10.73 6.75
N ALA A 213 -1.48 -9.84 7.62
CA ALA A 213 -1.15 -8.42 7.67
C ALA A 213 -0.35 -8.13 8.95
N TYR A 214 0.88 -7.64 8.82
CA TYR A 214 1.80 -7.37 9.93
C TYR A 214 2.00 -5.90 10.17
N GLY A 215 2.00 -5.47 11.44
CA GLY A 215 2.31 -4.09 11.77
C GLY A 215 1.36 -3.14 11.04
N LYS A 216 1.76 -1.89 10.87
CA LYS A 216 1.00 -0.87 10.14
C LYS A 216 0.89 -1.11 8.62
N SER A 217 0.85 -2.36 8.15
CA SER A 217 0.81 -2.80 6.75
C SER A 217 -0.19 -2.03 5.89
N PHE A 218 -1.40 -1.76 6.37
CA PHE A 218 -2.41 -0.96 5.66
C PHE A 218 -2.66 0.40 6.29
N PHE A 219 -1.70 0.97 7.03
CA PHE A 219 -1.91 2.23 7.72
C PHE A 219 -2.33 3.35 6.77
N GLN A 220 -3.57 3.84 6.92
CA GLN A 220 -4.16 4.85 6.04
C GLN A 220 -4.10 4.50 4.54
N ALA A 221 -4.00 3.21 4.19
CA ALA A 221 -3.73 2.75 2.83
C ALA A 221 -4.77 3.26 1.81
N PHE A 222 -6.04 3.32 2.21
CA PHE A 222 -7.19 3.75 1.40
C PHE A 222 -7.92 4.94 2.02
N MET A 223 -7.22 5.75 2.82
CA MET A 223 -7.79 6.97 3.39
C MET A 223 -8.29 7.88 2.27
N GLY A 224 -9.52 8.39 2.38
CA GLY A 224 -10.09 9.33 1.41
C GLY A 224 -10.34 8.74 0.02
N CYS A 225 -10.31 7.41 -0.16
CA CYS A 225 -10.66 6.76 -1.43
C CYS A 225 -12.18 6.73 -1.61
N GLU A 226 -12.77 7.83 -2.08
CA GLU A 226 -14.23 8.00 -2.19
C GLU A 226 -14.90 7.07 -3.22
N TYR A 227 -14.14 6.58 -4.20
CA TYR A 227 -14.63 5.67 -5.25
C TYR A 227 -14.41 4.18 -4.93
N LEU A 228 -13.71 3.85 -3.85
CA LEU A 228 -13.48 2.47 -3.43
C LEU A 228 -14.71 1.95 -2.68
N THR A 229 -15.60 1.25 -3.39
CA THR A 229 -16.89 0.82 -2.82
C THR A 229 -16.85 -0.58 -2.20
N THR A 230 -16.06 -1.50 -2.77
CA THR A 230 -16.01 -2.90 -2.34
C THR A 230 -14.57 -3.39 -2.20
N VAL A 231 -14.27 -4.04 -1.08
CA VAL A 231 -12.99 -4.72 -0.85
C VAL A 231 -13.24 -6.11 -0.24
N THR A 232 -12.47 -7.10 -0.65
CA THR A 232 -12.55 -8.46 -0.09
C THR A 232 -11.14 -8.98 0.16
N PHE A 233 -10.92 -9.51 1.37
CA PHE A 233 -9.70 -10.20 1.77
C PHE A 233 -9.99 -11.70 1.95
N PRO A 234 -10.10 -12.48 0.85
CA PRO A 234 -10.70 -13.81 0.89
C PRO A 234 -9.85 -14.86 1.60
N ALA A 235 -8.54 -14.66 1.69
CA ALA A 235 -7.59 -15.58 2.31
C ALA A 235 -7.00 -15.05 3.64
N LEU A 236 -7.36 -13.83 4.07
CA LEU A 236 -6.76 -13.20 5.24
C LEU A 236 -7.23 -13.92 6.50
N THR A 237 -6.29 -14.58 7.18
CA THR A 237 -6.57 -15.37 8.39
C THR A 237 -6.15 -14.63 9.66
N ARG A 238 -5.16 -13.74 9.57
CA ARG A 238 -4.56 -13.10 10.74
C ARG A 238 -4.17 -11.65 10.49
N ILE A 239 -4.53 -10.79 11.44
CA ILE A 239 -4.10 -9.40 11.52
C ILE A 239 -3.24 -9.24 12.78
N ILE A 240 -2.01 -8.75 12.61
CA ILE A 240 -1.04 -8.54 13.69
C ILE A 240 -0.78 -7.04 13.84
N ASP A 241 -0.83 -6.54 15.07
CA ASP A 241 -0.40 -5.20 15.51
C ASP A 241 -0.74 -4.04 14.56
N ASN A 242 -1.87 -3.34 14.76
CA ASN A 242 -2.23 -2.16 13.96
C ASN A 242 -2.33 -2.43 12.43
N GLY A 243 -2.52 -3.69 12.01
CA GLY A 243 -2.64 -4.12 10.61
C GLY A 243 -3.41 -3.18 9.69
N PHE A 244 -4.59 -2.76 10.14
CA PHE A 244 -5.54 -1.93 9.39
C PHE A 244 -5.76 -0.56 10.04
N ASP A 245 -4.78 -0.04 10.78
CA ASP A 245 -4.85 1.28 11.44
C ASP A 245 -5.27 2.38 10.45
N ASP A 246 -6.43 3.01 10.68
CA ASP A 246 -7.02 4.06 9.81
C ASP A 246 -7.17 3.66 8.31
N ALA A 247 -7.15 2.37 7.96
CA ALA A 247 -6.97 1.92 6.58
C ALA A 247 -8.04 2.43 5.59
N PHE A 248 -9.29 2.57 6.03
CA PHE A 248 -10.45 2.97 5.23
C PHE A 248 -11.10 4.27 5.73
N THR A 249 -10.34 5.10 6.45
CA THR A 249 -10.83 6.37 7.01
C THR A 249 -11.36 7.28 5.90
N SER A 250 -12.60 7.75 6.06
CA SER A 250 -13.31 8.59 5.07
C SER A 250 -13.35 8.02 3.64
N SER A 251 -13.32 6.68 3.50
CA SER A 251 -13.45 6.02 2.20
C SER A 251 -14.91 5.84 1.77
N GLY A 252 -15.12 5.55 0.48
CA GLY A 252 -16.43 5.25 -0.10
C GLY A 252 -16.98 3.84 0.18
N ILE A 253 -16.33 3.05 1.04
CA ILE A 253 -16.64 1.64 1.25
C ILE A 253 -18.11 1.45 1.65
N THR A 254 -18.83 0.65 0.86
CA THR A 254 -20.18 0.16 1.17
C THR A 254 -20.14 -1.28 1.67
N THR A 255 -19.20 -2.08 1.14
CA THR A 255 -19.06 -3.51 1.44
C THR A 255 -17.58 -3.86 1.65
N ILE A 256 -17.29 -4.52 2.77
CA ILE A 256 -15.98 -5.11 3.02
C ILE A 256 -16.13 -6.48 3.65
N SER A 257 -15.31 -7.45 3.23
CA SER A 257 -15.42 -8.83 3.73
C SER A 257 -14.09 -9.47 4.12
N PHE A 258 -14.13 -10.20 5.24
CA PHE A 258 -13.04 -10.97 5.83
C PHE A 258 -13.51 -12.40 6.13
N PRO A 259 -13.81 -13.22 5.11
CA PRO A 259 -14.56 -14.48 5.26
C PRO A 259 -13.85 -15.53 6.13
N VAL A 260 -12.51 -15.55 6.14
CA VAL A 260 -11.71 -16.57 6.84
C VAL A 260 -10.82 -15.98 7.94
N LEU A 261 -11.02 -14.70 8.28
CA LEU A 261 -10.25 -14.04 9.33
C LEU A 261 -10.57 -14.67 10.67
N SER A 262 -9.58 -15.35 11.26
CA SER A 262 -9.74 -16.13 12.49
C SER A 262 -9.09 -15.48 13.70
N LYS A 263 -8.10 -14.60 13.49
CA LYS A 263 -7.36 -13.93 14.56
C LYS A 263 -7.11 -12.45 14.29
N VAL A 264 -7.45 -11.61 15.27
CA VAL A 264 -7.10 -10.18 15.29
C VAL A 264 -6.34 -9.88 16.56
N GLU A 265 -5.08 -9.47 16.40
CA GLU A 265 -4.19 -9.11 17.50
C GLU A 265 -4.28 -7.61 17.83
N ASN A 266 -3.36 -7.12 18.65
CA ASN A 266 -3.45 -5.81 19.29
C ASN A 266 -3.73 -4.69 18.29
N TYR A 267 -4.79 -3.92 18.54
CA TYR A 267 -5.16 -2.77 17.70
C TYR A 267 -5.36 -3.11 16.21
N GLY A 268 -5.61 -4.39 15.85
CA GLY A 268 -5.64 -4.84 14.46
C GLY A 268 -6.59 -4.04 13.56
N PHE A 269 -7.75 -3.63 14.09
CA PHE A 269 -8.72 -2.75 13.42
C PHE A 269 -8.83 -1.35 14.05
N TYR A 270 -7.76 -0.82 14.65
CA TYR A 270 -7.78 0.50 15.26
C TYR A 270 -8.22 1.58 14.26
N ARG A 271 -9.35 2.25 14.53
CA ARG A 271 -9.92 3.32 13.67
C ARG A 271 -10.10 2.96 12.19
N THR A 272 -10.12 1.67 11.84
CA THR A 272 -10.07 1.22 10.45
C THR A 272 -11.14 1.84 9.56
N PHE A 273 -12.36 2.03 10.06
CA PHE A 273 -13.49 2.57 9.31
C PHE A 273 -13.91 3.95 9.83
N TRP A 274 -12.98 4.74 10.38
CA TRP A 274 -13.33 6.08 10.89
C TRP A 274 -14.02 6.91 9.79
N ALA A 275 -15.23 7.40 10.08
CA ALA A 275 -16.06 8.15 9.15
C ALA A 275 -16.30 7.43 7.79
N ALA A 276 -16.38 6.10 7.78
CA ALA A 276 -16.87 5.35 6.62
C ALA A 276 -18.39 5.52 6.49
N LEU A 277 -18.82 6.66 5.94
CA LEU A 277 -20.22 7.07 5.93
C LEU A 277 -21.12 6.18 5.08
N ASN A 278 -20.57 5.34 4.20
CA ASN A 278 -21.34 4.47 3.30
C ASN A 278 -21.48 3.03 3.80
N LEU A 279 -20.76 2.65 4.86
CA LEU A 279 -20.78 1.29 5.40
C LEU A 279 -22.07 1.06 6.20
N THR A 280 -22.88 0.07 5.77
CA THR A 280 -24.18 -0.21 6.39
C THR A 280 -24.19 -1.41 7.30
N SER A 281 -23.36 -2.42 7.00
CA SER A 281 -23.21 -3.62 7.82
C SER A 281 -21.85 -4.28 7.61
N ILE A 282 -21.40 -5.05 8.60
CA ILE A 282 -20.17 -5.84 8.52
C ILE A 282 -20.27 -7.11 9.37
N SER A 283 -19.64 -8.18 8.91
CA SER A 283 -19.61 -9.47 9.59
C SER A 283 -18.19 -10.04 9.64
N PHE A 284 -17.85 -10.65 10.77
CA PHE A 284 -16.60 -11.38 10.98
C PHE A 284 -16.91 -12.87 11.21
N PRO A 285 -17.28 -13.62 10.15
CA PRO A 285 -17.92 -14.94 10.27
C PRO A 285 -17.00 -16.02 10.84
N SER A 286 -15.69 -15.89 10.69
CA SER A 286 -14.70 -16.89 11.12
C SER A 286 -13.85 -16.42 12.31
N LEU A 287 -14.12 -15.23 12.84
CA LEU A 287 -13.27 -14.62 13.86
C LEU A 287 -13.47 -15.32 15.20
N VAL A 288 -12.44 -16.05 15.63
CA VAL A 288 -12.47 -16.83 16.87
C VAL A 288 -11.58 -16.21 17.94
N ASP A 289 -10.44 -15.62 17.59
CA ASP A 289 -9.42 -15.10 18.51
C ASP A 289 -9.30 -13.58 18.36
N ILE A 290 -9.60 -12.87 19.44
CA ILE A 290 -9.60 -11.40 19.50
C ILE A 290 -8.69 -11.03 20.65
N GLN A 291 -7.70 -10.18 20.43
CA GLN A 291 -6.82 -9.71 21.49
C GLN A 291 -7.16 -8.27 21.94
N GLU A 292 -6.29 -7.71 22.78
CA GLU A 292 -6.45 -6.39 23.36
C GLU A 292 -6.69 -5.31 22.29
N SER A 293 -7.72 -4.48 22.52
CA SER A 293 -8.01 -3.30 21.68
C SER A 293 -8.17 -3.60 20.19
N ALA A 294 -8.41 -4.86 19.80
CA ALA A 294 -8.54 -5.30 18.42
C ALA A 294 -9.51 -4.45 17.61
N PHE A 295 -10.61 -4.00 18.23
CA PHE A 295 -11.67 -3.17 17.63
C PHE A 295 -11.77 -1.76 18.22
N TYR A 296 -10.66 -1.23 18.75
CA TYR A 296 -10.66 0.09 19.37
C TYR A 296 -11.01 1.20 18.36
N ASN A 297 -12.07 1.97 18.61
CA ASN A 297 -12.58 3.02 17.72
C ASN A 297 -12.85 2.59 16.27
N THR A 298 -13.03 1.29 15.99
CA THR A 298 -13.05 0.76 14.63
C THR A 298 -14.07 1.42 13.70
N PHE A 299 -15.30 1.67 14.19
CA PHE A 299 -16.39 2.25 13.42
C PHE A 299 -16.71 3.68 13.82
N THR A 300 -15.74 4.43 14.36
CA THR A 300 -16.00 5.79 14.83
C THR A 300 -16.66 6.65 13.75
N ASN A 301 -17.78 7.31 14.08
CA ASN A 301 -18.57 8.15 13.18
C ASN A 301 -19.07 7.47 11.89
N CYS A 302 -19.29 6.14 11.89
CA CYS A 302 -19.99 5.44 10.80
C CYS A 302 -21.50 5.68 10.89
N SER A 303 -21.98 6.82 10.39
CA SER A 303 -23.37 7.27 10.59
C SER A 303 -24.45 6.38 9.97
N ASN A 304 -24.11 5.59 8.94
CA ASN A 304 -25.05 4.68 8.25
C ASN A 304 -24.91 3.22 8.69
N LEU A 305 -24.01 2.92 9.63
CA LEU A 305 -23.82 1.55 10.13
C LEU A 305 -25.03 1.13 10.95
N THR A 306 -25.61 -0.02 10.63
CA THR A 306 -26.81 -0.55 11.29
C THR A 306 -26.59 -1.91 11.95
N SER A 307 -25.62 -2.70 11.47
CA SER A 307 -25.38 -4.05 11.98
C SER A 307 -23.89 -4.43 11.98
N VAL A 308 -23.44 -5.01 13.09
CA VAL A 308 -22.11 -5.63 13.24
C VAL A 308 -22.31 -7.03 13.81
N SER A 309 -21.66 -8.06 13.25
CA SER A 309 -21.83 -9.44 13.72
C SER A 309 -20.51 -10.18 13.92
N PHE A 310 -20.48 -11.01 14.97
CA PHE A 310 -19.33 -11.82 15.38
C PHE A 310 -19.69 -13.31 15.57
N PRO A 311 -20.13 -14.03 14.52
CA PRO A 311 -20.75 -15.36 14.67
C PRO A 311 -19.88 -16.47 15.25
N ALA A 312 -18.54 -16.36 15.17
CA ALA A 312 -17.62 -17.42 15.59
C ALA A 312 -16.87 -17.11 16.90
N VAL A 313 -17.09 -15.93 17.50
CA VAL A 313 -16.34 -15.54 18.71
C VAL A 313 -16.63 -16.51 19.84
N LYS A 314 -15.56 -16.91 20.55
CA LYS A 314 -15.63 -17.89 21.64
C LYS A 314 -15.38 -17.23 22.99
N ALA A 315 -15.95 -17.81 24.03
CA ALA A 315 -15.79 -17.36 25.41
C ALA A 315 -14.31 -17.26 25.81
N GLN A 316 -13.53 -18.32 25.54
CA GLN A 316 -12.13 -18.41 25.97
C GLN A 316 -11.25 -17.33 25.33
N SER A 317 -11.62 -16.87 24.14
CA SER A 317 -10.87 -15.86 23.39
C SER A 317 -11.01 -14.46 23.96
N VAL A 318 -12.05 -14.21 24.75
CA VAL A 318 -12.37 -12.86 25.24
C VAL A 318 -12.45 -12.79 26.76
N ASP A 319 -12.55 -13.92 27.47
CA ASP A 319 -12.62 -14.02 28.94
C ASP A 319 -11.41 -13.37 29.63
N SER A 320 -10.21 -13.52 29.07
CA SER A 320 -8.99 -12.89 29.60
C SER A 320 -8.95 -11.35 29.46
N ILE A 321 -9.81 -10.79 28.61
CA ILE A 321 -9.89 -9.37 28.24
C ILE A 321 -10.90 -8.63 29.12
N SER A 322 -11.63 -9.31 30.02
CA SER A 322 -12.63 -8.69 30.89
C SER A 322 -12.06 -7.72 31.96
N ASN A 323 -10.74 -7.51 31.99
CA ASN A 323 -10.08 -6.62 32.93
C ASN A 323 -10.23 -5.14 32.51
N VAL A 324 -10.71 -4.31 33.43
CA VAL A 324 -11.21 -2.92 33.25
C VAL A 324 -10.31 -1.97 32.43
N HIS A 325 -9.02 -2.28 32.26
CA HIS A 325 -8.02 -1.43 31.61
C HIS A 325 -7.67 -1.84 30.15
N ILE A 326 -8.14 -2.99 29.67
CA ILE A 326 -7.75 -3.58 28.39
C ILE A 326 -9.00 -4.11 27.70
N ARG A 327 -9.51 -3.41 26.67
CA ARG A 327 -10.86 -3.67 26.15
C ARG A 327 -10.82 -3.85 24.63
N ALA A 328 -11.14 -5.06 24.18
CA ALA A 328 -11.17 -5.40 22.76
C ALA A 328 -12.06 -4.47 21.93
N PHE A 329 -13.16 -3.98 22.49
CA PHE A 329 -14.19 -3.22 21.78
C PHE A 329 -14.39 -1.80 22.29
N GLN A 330 -13.38 -1.23 22.97
CA GLN A 330 -13.50 0.11 23.54
C GLN A 330 -13.82 1.13 22.44
N ASN A 331 -14.92 1.86 22.64
CA ASN A 331 -15.39 2.89 21.74
C ASN A 331 -15.57 2.41 20.28
N MET A 332 -15.74 1.10 20.06
CA MET A 332 -15.88 0.50 18.72
C MET A 332 -16.94 1.23 17.89
N LEU A 333 -18.00 1.74 18.52
CA LEU A 333 -19.13 2.42 17.89
C LEU A 333 -19.23 3.92 18.25
N TYR A 334 -18.15 4.57 18.68
CA TYR A 334 -18.19 5.97 19.09
C TYR A 334 -18.74 6.87 17.96
N GLY A 335 -19.75 7.69 18.26
CA GLY A 335 -20.42 8.53 17.25
C GLY A 335 -21.36 7.77 16.29
N CYS A 336 -21.57 6.46 16.48
CA CYS A 336 -22.64 5.72 15.81
C CYS A 336 -23.94 5.78 16.61
N SER A 337 -25.07 5.61 15.93
CA SER A 337 -26.40 5.55 16.56
C SER A 337 -27.26 4.44 15.97
N GLY A 338 -27.98 3.69 16.81
CA GLY A 338 -28.95 2.67 16.35
C GLY A 338 -28.33 1.39 15.78
N VAL A 339 -27.06 1.11 16.08
CA VAL A 339 -26.36 -0.10 15.62
C VAL A 339 -26.84 -1.32 16.42
N THR A 340 -27.10 -2.44 15.75
CA THR A 340 -27.30 -3.74 16.39
C THR A 340 -26.02 -4.58 16.31
N VAL A 341 -25.54 -5.07 17.45
CA VAL A 341 -24.36 -5.94 17.54
C VAL A 341 -24.78 -7.35 17.91
N HIS A 342 -24.43 -8.32 17.07
CA HIS A 342 -24.84 -9.73 17.19
C HIS A 342 -23.69 -10.63 17.64
N PHE A 343 -23.93 -11.42 18.67
CA PHE A 343 -23.01 -12.42 19.22
C PHE A 343 -23.67 -13.80 19.36
N PRO A 344 -22.88 -14.88 19.45
CA PRO A 344 -23.36 -16.21 19.80
C PRO A 344 -24.07 -16.24 21.15
N SER A 345 -25.13 -17.05 21.28
CA SER A 345 -25.96 -17.12 22.48
C SER A 345 -25.19 -17.48 23.76
N ASN A 346 -24.13 -18.30 23.63
CA ASN A 346 -23.23 -18.67 24.73
C ASN A 346 -22.34 -17.53 25.23
N MET A 347 -22.20 -16.43 24.47
CA MET A 347 -21.45 -15.26 24.91
C MET A 347 -22.20 -14.43 25.96
N GLN A 348 -23.52 -14.61 26.09
CA GLN A 348 -24.32 -13.84 27.05
C GLN A 348 -23.80 -14.00 28.47
N SER A 349 -23.47 -15.23 28.90
CA SER A 349 -22.93 -15.49 30.25
C SER A 349 -21.52 -14.95 30.46
N VAL A 350 -20.81 -14.60 29.38
CA VAL A 350 -19.41 -14.14 29.41
C VAL A 350 -19.33 -12.63 29.47
N MET A 351 -20.13 -11.93 28.64
CA MET A 351 -19.97 -10.50 28.40
C MET A 351 -21.15 -9.62 28.80
N SER A 352 -22.26 -10.15 29.34
CA SER A 352 -23.44 -9.34 29.67
C SER A 352 -23.18 -8.21 30.67
N ASN A 353 -22.14 -8.35 31.51
CA ASN A 353 -21.73 -7.35 32.51
C ASN A 353 -20.51 -6.52 32.05
N TRP A 354 -20.00 -6.73 30.84
CA TRP A 354 -18.87 -5.98 30.33
C TRP A 354 -19.25 -4.53 30.14
N PHE A 355 -18.39 -3.62 30.59
CA PHE A 355 -18.68 -2.19 30.44
C PHE A 355 -18.80 -1.77 28.96
N ASP A 356 -18.12 -2.44 28.03
CA ASP A 356 -18.31 -2.17 26.60
C ASP A 356 -19.75 -2.51 26.17
N VAL A 357 -20.28 -3.67 26.57
CA VAL A 357 -21.69 -4.06 26.33
C VAL A 357 -22.65 -3.10 27.02
N LEU A 358 -22.41 -2.78 28.29
CA LEU A 358 -23.28 -1.88 29.08
C LEU A 358 -23.34 -0.45 28.54
N ASN A 359 -22.27 0.01 27.88
CA ASN A 359 -22.23 1.34 27.24
C ASN A 359 -22.46 1.27 25.72
N GLY A 360 -23.00 0.16 25.21
CA GLY A 360 -23.33 0.04 23.78
C GLY A 360 -22.12 0.20 22.86
N PHE A 361 -20.94 -0.24 23.32
CA PHE A 361 -19.64 -0.09 22.66
C PHE A 361 -19.24 1.36 22.36
N GLY A 362 -19.73 2.31 23.16
CA GLY A 362 -19.54 3.76 22.96
C GLY A 362 -20.52 4.40 21.98
N GLY A 363 -21.40 3.61 21.37
CA GLY A 363 -22.48 4.09 20.51
C GLY A 363 -23.71 4.54 21.30
N THR A 364 -24.61 5.25 20.63
CA THR A 364 -25.92 5.67 21.18
C THR A 364 -27.03 4.78 20.63
N ASN A 365 -28.05 4.47 21.43
CA ASN A 365 -29.14 3.57 21.02
C ASN A 365 -28.66 2.21 20.46
N THR A 366 -27.48 1.74 20.90
CA THR A 366 -26.93 0.44 20.48
C THR A 366 -27.76 -0.68 21.07
N THR A 367 -28.13 -1.65 20.24
CA THR A 367 -28.77 -2.90 20.68
C THR A 367 -27.73 -4.02 20.65
N VAL A 368 -27.58 -4.76 21.75
CA VAL A 368 -26.68 -5.93 21.80
C VAL A 368 -27.51 -7.19 21.91
N LEU A 369 -27.35 -8.10 20.95
CA LEU A 369 -28.09 -9.35 20.86
C LEU A 369 -27.14 -10.55 20.97
N PHE A 370 -27.60 -11.56 21.71
CA PHE A 370 -26.97 -12.87 21.84
C PHE A 370 -27.84 -13.90 21.13
N ASP A 371 -28.06 -13.68 19.83
CA ASP A 371 -29.06 -14.33 19.00
C ASP A 371 -28.48 -15.28 17.95
N LEU A 372 -27.16 -15.32 17.80
CA LEU A 372 -26.48 -16.22 16.87
C LEU A 372 -26.31 -17.63 17.49
N PRO A 373 -26.21 -18.69 16.67
CA PRO A 373 -25.92 -20.04 17.16
C PRO A 373 -24.68 -20.06 18.06
N ALA A 374 -24.70 -20.87 19.12
CA ALA A 374 -23.54 -21.03 19.99
C ALA A 374 -22.30 -21.46 19.19
N SER A 375 -21.18 -20.79 19.42
CA SER A 375 -19.89 -21.17 18.83
C SER A 375 -19.35 -22.40 19.57
N ASN A 376 -18.95 -23.43 18.83
CA ASN A 376 -18.39 -24.68 19.36
C ASN A 376 -16.98 -24.52 19.94
#